data_AF-A0A6N7XSP9-F1
#
_entry.id   AF-A0A6N7XSP9-F1
#
_cell.length_a   1.000
_cell.length_b   1.000
_cell.length_c   1.000
_cell.angle_alpha   90.00
_cell.angle_beta   90.00
_cell.angle_gamma   90.00
#
_symmetry.space_group_name_H-M   'P 1'
#
loop_
_entity.id
_entity.type
_entity.pdbx_description
1 polymer ?
#
loop_
_entity_poly.entity_id
_entity_poly.type
_entity_poly.pdbx_seq_one_letter_code
_entity_poly.pdbx_strand_id
1 'polypeptide(L)'
;MIEFKNVMKRYGDKKAVDDLSFNIKEGEFFVLIGPSGCGKTTTLKMINRLISLTEGFIYFKGKPISDYPVYEMRWDIGYVLQQIALFPHLTIKENIAQVPQMKKWKEADIDKRIDELLNMVGLEPELFKDRKPDELSGGQQQRVGVVRALAADPPVILMDEPFSALDPISREKLQDDLIALQQKIKKTIVFVTHDIQEAMKLADRICLLNKGHVEQIDTPDNMVNHPKSDFVRQFVGDKSLKIEKDVKLSELIGELTINEQEATKGYPIVNSNASIKSIYSDLANHDAIIINDDSTATQHVLKREDMFKYLSEHTGGSQR
;
A
#
# COMPACT_ATOMS: atom_id res chain seq x y z
N MET A 1 9.40 13.14 -14.16
CA MET A 1 9.69 11.78 -14.66
C MET A 1 8.57 11.29 -15.58
N ILE A 2 7.33 11.23 -15.09
CA ILE A 2 6.13 10.92 -15.89
C ILE A 2 5.18 12.12 -15.81
N GLU A 3 4.54 12.49 -16.91
CA GLU A 3 3.57 13.58 -16.97
C GLU A 3 2.34 13.17 -17.79
N PHE A 4 1.16 13.43 -17.25
CA PHE A 4 -0.13 13.26 -17.91
C PHE A 4 -0.66 14.64 -18.32
N LYS A 5 -1.06 14.79 -19.59
CA LYS A 5 -1.73 15.99 -20.11
C LYS A 5 -3.05 15.61 -20.78
N ASN A 6 -4.15 15.96 -20.13
CA ASN A 6 -5.53 15.75 -20.60
C ASN A 6 -5.82 14.31 -21.05
N VAL A 7 -5.30 13.34 -20.31
CA VAL A 7 -5.35 11.94 -20.71
C VAL A 7 -6.74 11.37 -20.50
N MET A 8 -7.27 10.72 -21.53
CA MET A 8 -8.56 10.02 -21.46
C MET A 8 -8.44 8.59 -21.95
N LYS A 9 -9.25 7.70 -21.35
CA LYS A 9 -9.46 6.34 -21.84
C LYS A 9 -10.95 6.00 -21.86
N ARG A 10 -11.45 5.69 -23.05
CA ARG A 10 -12.82 5.23 -23.29
C ARG A 10 -12.82 3.75 -23.70
N TYR A 11 -13.82 3.01 -23.23
CA TYR A 11 -14.17 1.67 -23.67
C TYR A 11 -15.63 1.70 -24.13
N GLY A 12 -15.84 1.80 -25.45
CA GLY A 12 -17.15 2.22 -25.97
C GLY A 12 -17.54 3.58 -25.38
N ASP A 13 -18.73 3.66 -24.80
CA ASP A 13 -19.24 4.88 -24.19
C ASP A 13 -18.74 5.11 -22.75
N LYS A 14 -18.14 4.09 -22.12
CA LYS A 14 -17.65 4.20 -20.74
C LYS A 14 -16.28 4.87 -20.70
N LYS A 15 -16.20 6.03 -20.06
CA LYS A 15 -14.92 6.67 -19.71
C LYS A 15 -14.34 5.99 -18.47
N ALA A 16 -13.26 5.23 -18.64
CA ALA A 16 -12.52 4.64 -17.53
C ALA A 16 -11.50 5.63 -16.93
N VAL A 17 -11.03 6.56 -17.74
CA VAL A 17 -10.15 7.66 -17.36
C VAL A 17 -10.66 8.91 -18.09
N ASP A 18 -10.87 10.01 -17.37
CA ASP A 18 -11.45 11.23 -17.92
C ASP A 18 -10.67 12.45 -17.42
N ASP A 19 -9.92 13.05 -18.35
CA ASP A 19 -9.12 14.27 -18.18
C ASP A 19 -8.08 14.22 -17.03
N LEU A 20 -7.21 13.20 -17.03
CA LEU A 20 -6.11 13.17 -16.07
C LEU A 20 -4.98 14.10 -16.51
N SER A 21 -4.67 15.08 -15.66
CA SER A 21 -3.57 16.03 -15.83
C SER A 21 -2.79 16.18 -14.52
N PHE A 22 -1.63 15.53 -14.42
CA PHE A 22 -0.74 15.59 -13.26
C PHE A 22 0.67 15.10 -13.61
N ASN A 23 1.61 15.26 -12.68
CA ASN A 23 2.98 14.78 -12.84
C ASN A 23 3.44 13.90 -11.67
N ILE A 24 4.36 12.99 -12.01
CA ILE A 24 5.11 12.14 -11.10
C ILE A 24 6.58 12.54 -11.19
N LYS A 25 7.13 12.93 -10.05
CA LYS A 25 8.49 13.43 -9.89
C LYS A 25 9.50 12.28 -9.94
N GLU A 26 10.74 12.64 -10.23
CA GLU A 26 11.84 11.67 -10.19
C GLU A 26 12.15 11.25 -8.74
N GLY A 27 12.37 9.96 -8.50
CA GLY A 27 12.62 9.37 -7.18
C GLY A 27 11.40 9.28 -6.25
N GLU A 28 10.23 9.76 -6.67
CA GLU A 28 9.01 9.79 -5.86
C GLU A 28 8.34 8.41 -5.76
N PHE A 29 7.86 8.06 -4.57
CA PHE A 29 6.91 6.98 -4.34
C PHE A 29 5.48 7.51 -4.48
N PHE A 30 4.91 7.37 -5.67
CA PHE A 30 3.60 7.91 -6.03
C PHE A 30 2.53 6.82 -5.99
N VAL A 31 1.53 6.97 -5.13
CA VAL A 31 0.49 5.97 -4.93
C VAL A 31 -0.84 6.39 -5.56
N LEU A 32 -1.42 5.53 -6.38
CA LEU A 32 -2.77 5.64 -6.93
C LEU A 32 -3.75 4.85 -6.06
N ILE A 33 -4.71 5.53 -5.43
CA ILE A 33 -5.79 4.90 -4.66
C ILE A 33 -7.17 5.29 -5.21
N GLY A 34 -8.20 4.59 -4.74
CA GLY A 34 -9.59 4.88 -5.07
C GLY A 34 -10.47 3.63 -5.14
N PRO A 35 -11.78 3.80 -5.32
CA PRO A 35 -12.72 2.68 -5.39
C PRO A 35 -12.40 1.69 -6.51
N SER A 36 -12.95 0.47 -6.41
CA SER A 36 -12.87 -0.52 -7.48
C SER A 36 -13.43 0.05 -8.78
N GLY A 37 -12.69 -0.13 -9.88
CA GLY A 37 -13.11 0.35 -11.21
C GLY A 37 -12.96 1.85 -11.46
N CYS A 38 -12.32 2.63 -10.57
CA CYS A 38 -12.11 4.07 -10.79
C CYS A 38 -11.00 4.42 -11.82
N GLY A 39 -10.29 3.42 -12.35
CA GLY A 39 -9.31 3.62 -13.43
C GLY A 39 -7.84 3.40 -13.05
N LYS A 40 -7.49 3.08 -11.80
CA LYS A 40 -6.09 2.92 -11.31
C LYS A 40 -5.21 2.03 -12.21
N THR A 41 -5.60 0.76 -12.37
CA THR A 41 -4.89 -0.20 -13.22
C THR A 41 -4.88 0.23 -14.69
N THR A 42 -5.95 0.87 -15.18
CA THR A 42 -6.00 1.42 -16.54
C THR A 42 -4.95 2.53 -16.71
N THR A 43 -4.87 3.46 -15.76
CA THR A 43 -3.85 4.53 -15.73
C THR A 43 -2.45 3.95 -15.74
N LEU A 44 -2.17 2.97 -14.88
CA LEU A 44 -0.85 2.34 -14.79
C LEU A 44 -0.48 1.54 -16.07
N LYS A 45 -1.44 0.83 -16.67
CA LYS A 45 -1.26 0.13 -17.96
C LYS A 45 -1.04 1.08 -19.14
N MET A 46 -1.58 2.29 -19.10
CA MET A 46 -1.33 3.31 -20.13
C MET A 46 0.10 3.86 -20.07
N ILE A 47 0.68 4.02 -18.88
CA ILE A 47 2.10 4.44 -18.74
C ILE A 47 3.01 3.47 -19.49
N ASN A 48 2.81 2.16 -19.33
CA ASN A 48 3.63 1.13 -19.98
C ASN A 48 3.18 0.78 -21.41
N ARG A 49 2.20 1.50 -21.96
CA ARG A 49 1.57 1.21 -23.28
C ARG A 49 1.12 -0.25 -23.42
N LEU A 50 0.64 -0.86 -22.34
CA LEU A 50 -0.10 -2.13 -22.40
C LEU A 50 -1.52 -1.88 -22.92
N ILE A 51 -2.03 -0.67 -22.68
CA ILE A 51 -3.31 -0.17 -23.19
C ILE A 51 -3.02 1.20 -23.83
N SER A 52 -3.62 1.47 -24.99
CA SER A 52 -3.57 2.79 -25.62
C SER A 52 -4.50 3.79 -24.93
N LEU A 53 -4.04 5.03 -24.79
CA LEU A 53 -4.91 6.18 -24.50
C LEU A 53 -5.87 6.46 -25.67
N THR A 54 -7.02 7.05 -25.35
CA THR A 54 -7.98 7.52 -26.37
C THR A 54 -7.63 8.95 -26.80
N GLU A 55 -7.34 9.82 -25.83
CA GLU A 55 -6.98 11.24 -26.04
C GLU A 55 -5.90 11.67 -25.04
N GLY A 56 -5.30 12.82 -25.31
CA GLY A 56 -4.26 13.43 -24.48
C GLY A 56 -2.88 12.87 -24.74
N PHE A 57 -1.96 13.14 -23.81
CA PHE A 57 -0.56 12.75 -23.92
C PHE A 57 0.00 12.28 -22.58
N ILE A 58 0.79 11.22 -22.62
CA ILE A 58 1.65 10.81 -21.50
C ILE A 58 3.09 11.03 -21.94
N TYR A 59 3.90 11.67 -21.11
CA TYR A 59 5.32 11.89 -21.32
C TYR A 59 6.12 11.05 -20.34
N PHE A 60 7.23 10.48 -20.83
CA PHE A 60 8.23 9.77 -20.05
C PHE A 60 9.59 10.38 -20.33
N LYS A 61 10.32 10.80 -19.29
CA LYS A 61 11.60 11.53 -19.41
C LYS A 61 11.51 12.75 -20.34
N GLY A 62 10.38 13.48 -20.28
CA GLY A 62 10.15 14.71 -21.07
C GLY A 62 9.77 14.47 -22.55
N LYS A 63 9.68 13.23 -23.01
CA LYS A 63 9.30 12.87 -24.38
C LYS A 63 7.98 12.10 -24.39
N PRO A 64 7.06 12.32 -25.36
CA PRO A 64 5.83 11.53 -25.46
C PRO A 64 6.09 10.03 -25.52
N ILE A 65 5.32 9.23 -24.80
CA ILE A 65 5.48 7.77 -24.78
C ILE A 65 5.25 7.14 -26.16
N SER A 66 4.50 7.80 -27.04
CA SER A 66 4.26 7.40 -28.45
C SER A 66 5.54 7.35 -29.27
N ASP A 67 6.52 8.18 -28.92
CA ASP A 67 7.71 8.45 -29.73
C ASP A 67 8.86 7.50 -29.40
N TYR A 68 8.65 6.59 -28.44
CA TYR A 68 9.58 5.51 -28.12
C TYR A 68 9.19 4.23 -28.87
N PRO A 69 10.16 3.43 -29.32
CA PRO A 69 9.92 2.03 -29.64
C PRO A 69 9.34 1.32 -28.41
N VAL A 70 8.22 0.62 -28.60
CA VAL A 70 7.43 0.05 -27.48
C VAL A 70 8.28 -0.89 -26.60
N TYR A 71 9.11 -1.72 -27.22
CA TYR A 71 9.93 -2.70 -26.50
C TYR A 71 11.04 -2.03 -25.69
N GLU A 72 11.73 -1.04 -26.25
CA GLU A 72 12.78 -0.28 -25.54
C GLU A 72 12.22 0.46 -24.34
N MET A 73 11.05 1.10 -24.50
CA MET A 73 10.38 1.80 -23.42
C MET A 73 10.03 0.85 -22.27
N ARG A 74 9.52 -0.35 -22.59
CA ARG A 74 9.18 -1.38 -21.60
C ARG A 74 10.39 -1.94 -20.88
N TRP A 75 11.56 -1.98 -21.51
CA TRP A 75 12.80 -2.38 -20.82
C TRP A 75 13.32 -1.30 -19.85
N ASP A 76 12.87 -0.06 -20.01
CA ASP A 76 13.16 1.07 -19.13
C ASP A 76 12.10 1.28 -18.03
N ILE A 77 11.10 0.39 -17.96
CA ILE A 77 10.03 0.43 -16.96
C ILE A 77 9.90 -0.96 -16.33
N GLY A 78 10.27 -1.08 -15.06
CA GLY A 78 9.98 -2.28 -14.27
C GLY A 78 8.48 -2.41 -14.05
N TYR A 79 7.92 -3.61 -14.20
CA TYR A 79 6.49 -3.84 -13.99
C TYR A 79 6.24 -5.05 -13.09
N VAL A 80 5.61 -4.79 -11.94
CA VAL A 80 5.14 -5.81 -10.98
C VAL A 80 3.63 -5.96 -11.17
N LEU A 81 3.22 -7.17 -11.59
CA LEU A 81 1.83 -7.52 -11.85
C LEU A 81 1.11 -7.92 -10.55
N GLN A 82 -0.21 -7.76 -10.53
CA GLN A 82 -1.08 -8.16 -9.42
C GLN A 82 -0.97 -9.65 -9.09
N GLN A 83 -0.99 -10.48 -10.14
CA GLN A 83 -0.68 -11.90 -10.00
C GLN A 83 0.80 -12.13 -10.27
N ILE A 84 1.41 -13.01 -9.48
CA ILE A 84 2.81 -13.36 -9.67
C ILE A 84 2.98 -13.98 -11.05
N ALA A 85 3.64 -13.24 -11.93
CA ALA A 85 3.79 -13.62 -13.33
C ALA A 85 5.22 -14.08 -13.62
N LEU A 86 5.70 -15.08 -12.87
CA LEU A 86 6.96 -15.75 -13.16
C LEU A 86 6.75 -16.80 -14.26
N PHE A 87 7.78 -17.01 -15.08
CA PHE A 87 7.79 -18.08 -16.08
C PHE A 87 8.03 -19.42 -15.36
N PRO A 88 7.05 -20.34 -15.36
CA PRO A 88 7.11 -21.54 -14.52
C PRO A 88 8.15 -22.56 -15.00
N HIS A 89 8.54 -22.49 -16.27
CA HIS A 89 9.54 -23.38 -16.86
C HIS A 89 10.97 -22.88 -16.69
N LEU A 90 11.15 -21.65 -16.20
CA LEU A 90 12.45 -21.02 -15.96
C LEU A 90 12.78 -21.03 -14.47
N THR A 91 14.06 -21.15 -14.16
CA THR A 91 14.61 -20.93 -12.81
C THR A 91 14.41 -19.48 -12.36
N ILE A 92 14.63 -19.20 -11.07
CA ILE A 92 14.59 -17.84 -10.52
C ILE A 92 15.64 -16.96 -11.18
N LYS A 93 16.87 -17.46 -11.37
CA LYS A 93 17.94 -16.76 -12.10
C LYS A 93 17.49 -16.38 -13.51
N GLU A 94 16.97 -17.35 -14.27
CA GLU A 94 16.51 -17.13 -15.64
C GLU A 94 15.32 -16.16 -15.70
N ASN A 95 14.40 -16.23 -14.74
CA ASN A 95 13.30 -15.28 -14.61
C ASN A 95 13.79 -13.83 -14.45
N ILE A 96 14.79 -13.61 -13.58
CA ILE A 96 15.33 -12.28 -13.30
C ILE A 96 16.19 -11.77 -14.47
N ALA A 97 16.92 -12.65 -15.15
CA ALA A 97 17.87 -12.31 -16.21
C ALA A 97 17.24 -11.80 -17.53
N GLN A 98 15.93 -12.01 -17.75
CA GLN A 98 15.28 -11.77 -19.05
C GLN A 98 15.55 -10.40 -19.66
N VAL A 99 15.27 -9.31 -18.93
CA VAL A 99 15.43 -7.95 -19.46
C VAL A 99 16.92 -7.55 -19.58
N PRO A 100 17.80 -7.83 -18.60
CA PRO A 100 19.25 -7.65 -18.77
C PRO A 100 19.82 -8.35 -20.02
N GLN A 101 19.40 -9.59 -20.30
CA GLN A 101 19.81 -10.33 -21.51
C GLN A 101 19.31 -9.65 -22.79
N MET A 102 18.06 -9.18 -22.81
CA MET A 102 17.51 -8.42 -23.94
C MET A 102 18.27 -7.10 -24.17
N LYS A 103 18.74 -6.44 -23.09
CA LYS A 103 19.64 -5.29 -23.13
C LYS A 103 21.10 -5.66 -23.44
N LYS A 104 21.40 -6.93 -23.69
CA LYS A 104 22.75 -7.46 -24.03
C LYS A 104 23.80 -7.18 -22.97
N TRP A 105 23.43 -7.23 -21.69
CA TRP A 105 24.40 -7.16 -20.59
C TRP A 105 25.32 -8.38 -20.61
N LYS A 106 26.52 -8.25 -20.03
CA LYS A 106 27.44 -9.39 -19.89
C LYS A 106 26.90 -10.34 -18.82
N GLU A 107 27.01 -11.65 -19.05
CA GLU A 107 26.54 -12.67 -18.10
C GLU A 107 27.09 -12.46 -16.67
N ALA A 108 28.36 -12.07 -16.52
CA ALA A 108 28.95 -11.78 -15.21
C ALA A 108 28.27 -10.58 -14.49
N ASP A 109 27.86 -9.56 -15.24
CA ASP A 109 27.17 -8.39 -14.68
C ASP A 109 25.72 -8.75 -14.29
N ILE A 110 25.07 -9.61 -15.09
CA ILE A 110 23.75 -10.17 -14.80
C ILE A 110 23.79 -10.99 -13.51
N ASP A 111 24.73 -11.93 -13.40
CA ASP A 111 24.84 -12.81 -12.23
C ASP A 111 25.08 -12.03 -10.94
N LYS A 112 25.99 -11.04 -10.98
CA LYS A 112 26.26 -10.15 -9.86
C LYS A 112 25.02 -9.34 -9.47
N ARG A 113 24.29 -8.82 -10.45
CA ARG A 113 23.06 -8.04 -10.20
C ARG A 113 21.95 -8.91 -9.59
N ILE A 114 21.82 -10.16 -10.03
CA ILE A 114 20.87 -11.11 -9.46
C ILE A 114 21.21 -11.39 -8.00
N ASP A 115 22.49 -11.62 -7.67
CA ASP A 115 22.93 -11.83 -6.28
C ASP A 115 22.62 -10.62 -5.39
N GLU A 116 22.92 -9.41 -5.87
CA GLU A 116 22.64 -8.17 -5.15
C GLU A 116 21.14 -8.04 -4.82
N LEU A 117 20.28 -8.23 -5.82
CA LEU A 117 18.85 -8.04 -5.67
C LEU A 117 18.19 -9.12 -4.81
N LEU A 118 18.59 -10.38 -4.96
CA LEU A 118 18.08 -11.49 -4.13
C LEU A 118 18.45 -11.27 -2.65
N ASN A 119 19.70 -10.93 -2.36
CA ASN A 119 20.12 -10.57 -1.00
C ASN A 119 19.32 -9.39 -0.44
N MET A 120 19.02 -8.39 -1.27
CA MET A 120 18.29 -7.19 -0.85
C MET A 120 16.85 -7.50 -0.42
N VAL A 121 16.22 -8.54 -0.99
CA VAL A 121 14.89 -9.00 -0.58
C VAL A 121 14.94 -10.21 0.38
N GLY A 122 16.11 -10.48 0.98
CA GLY A 122 16.27 -11.55 1.96
C GLY A 122 16.13 -12.96 1.40
N LEU A 123 16.45 -13.16 0.12
CA LEU A 123 16.53 -14.48 -0.51
C LEU A 123 18.00 -14.80 -0.78
N GLU A 124 18.53 -15.83 -0.13
CA GLU A 124 19.94 -16.22 -0.29
C GLU A 124 20.20 -16.74 -1.71
N PRO A 125 21.06 -16.10 -2.51
CA PRO A 125 21.19 -16.45 -3.92
C PRO A 125 21.60 -17.90 -4.16
N GLU A 126 22.51 -18.44 -3.33
CA GLU A 126 22.97 -19.83 -3.39
C GLU A 126 21.83 -20.84 -3.22
N LEU A 127 20.79 -20.50 -2.45
CA LEU A 127 19.65 -21.37 -2.21
C LEU A 127 18.54 -21.21 -3.24
N PHE A 128 18.38 -20.00 -3.80
CA PHE A 128 17.19 -19.64 -4.58
C PHE A 128 17.41 -19.54 -6.09
N LYS A 129 18.63 -19.27 -6.59
CA LYS A 129 18.88 -19.01 -8.02
C LYS A 129 18.38 -20.13 -8.94
N ASP A 130 18.67 -21.38 -8.57
CA ASP A 130 18.40 -22.56 -9.41
C ASP A 130 17.02 -23.18 -9.16
N ARG A 131 16.26 -22.64 -8.20
CA ARG A 131 14.89 -23.09 -7.95
C ARG A 131 13.95 -22.63 -9.06
N LYS A 132 12.83 -23.32 -9.20
CA LYS A 132 11.68 -22.94 -10.03
C LYS A 132 10.58 -22.29 -9.18
N PRO A 133 9.69 -21.48 -9.79
CA PRO A 133 8.65 -20.76 -9.05
C PRO A 133 7.75 -21.63 -8.15
N ASP A 134 7.45 -22.86 -8.56
CA ASP A 134 6.64 -23.82 -7.81
C ASP A 134 7.32 -24.35 -6.52
N GLU A 135 8.63 -24.17 -6.39
CA GLU A 135 9.41 -24.51 -5.19
C GLU A 135 9.48 -23.36 -4.17
N LEU A 136 8.84 -22.22 -4.45
CA LEU A 136 8.82 -21.02 -3.61
C LEU A 136 7.41 -20.81 -3.01
N SER A 137 7.37 -20.28 -1.79
CA SER A 137 6.11 -19.79 -1.21
C SER A 137 5.59 -18.57 -1.98
N GLY A 138 4.28 -18.27 -1.88
CA GLY A 138 3.69 -17.11 -2.57
C GLY A 138 4.39 -15.79 -2.24
N GLY A 139 4.77 -15.58 -0.97
CA GLY A 139 5.54 -14.39 -0.56
C GLY A 139 6.95 -14.34 -1.18
N GLN A 140 7.63 -15.49 -1.30
CA GLN A 140 8.94 -15.57 -1.97
C GLN A 140 8.81 -15.32 -3.47
N GLN A 141 7.80 -15.89 -4.12
CA GLN A 141 7.52 -15.65 -5.53
C GLN A 141 7.22 -14.16 -5.80
N GLN A 142 6.48 -13.47 -4.91
CA GLN A 142 6.24 -12.03 -5.02
C GLN A 142 7.53 -11.21 -4.92
N ARG A 143 8.42 -11.55 -3.98
CA ARG A 143 9.75 -10.92 -3.85
C ARG A 143 10.57 -11.08 -5.13
N VAL A 144 10.56 -12.28 -5.73
CA VAL A 144 11.21 -12.51 -7.03
C VAL A 144 10.57 -11.66 -8.13
N GLY A 145 9.24 -11.50 -8.14
CA GLY A 145 8.54 -10.62 -9.06
C GLY A 145 9.00 -9.15 -8.98
N VAL A 146 9.19 -8.64 -7.76
CA VAL A 146 9.76 -7.30 -7.52
C VAL A 146 11.21 -7.22 -8.00
N VAL A 147 12.05 -8.20 -7.65
CA VAL A 147 13.45 -8.26 -8.08
C VAL A 147 13.58 -8.30 -9.60
N ARG A 148 12.75 -9.09 -10.29
CA ARG A 148 12.72 -9.15 -11.75
C ARG A 148 12.45 -7.78 -12.37
N ALA A 149 11.50 -7.03 -11.81
CA ALA A 149 11.19 -5.67 -12.28
C ALA A 149 12.38 -4.71 -12.09
N LEU A 150 13.31 -4.99 -11.17
CA LEU A 150 14.49 -4.18 -10.85
C LEU A 150 15.77 -4.62 -11.57
N ALA A 151 15.75 -5.79 -12.22
CA ALA A 151 16.93 -6.46 -12.76
C ALA A 151 17.70 -5.57 -13.73
N ALA A 152 17.01 -4.90 -14.65
CA ALA A 152 17.60 -4.02 -15.66
C ALA A 152 17.82 -2.58 -15.21
N ASP A 153 17.81 -2.35 -13.89
CA ASP A 153 17.96 -1.05 -13.22
C ASP A 153 17.08 0.08 -13.79
N PRO A 154 15.77 -0.15 -14.01
CA PRO A 154 14.93 0.85 -14.65
C PRO A 154 14.75 2.09 -13.75
N PRO A 155 14.62 3.29 -14.35
CA PRO A 155 14.34 4.53 -13.62
C PRO A 155 12.94 4.57 -12.98
N VAL A 156 11.99 3.80 -13.53
CA VAL A 156 10.60 3.73 -13.06
C VAL A 156 10.21 2.28 -12.79
N ILE A 157 9.46 2.08 -11.71
CA ILE A 157 8.82 0.81 -11.39
C ILE A 157 7.32 1.05 -11.25
N LEU A 158 6.52 0.27 -11.96
CA LEU A 158 5.07 0.25 -11.86
C LEU A 158 4.66 -0.99 -11.07
N MET A 159 3.80 -0.82 -10.08
CA MET A 159 3.30 -1.92 -9.25
C MET A 159 1.77 -1.89 -9.21
N ASP A 160 1.12 -2.95 -9.70
CA ASP A 160 -0.34 -3.07 -9.76
C ASP A 160 -0.83 -4.02 -8.66
N GLU A 161 -1.30 -3.49 -7.54
CA GLU A 161 -1.78 -4.24 -6.36
C GLU A 161 -0.86 -5.40 -5.91
N PRO A 162 0.46 -5.15 -5.72
CA PRO A 162 1.46 -6.20 -5.52
C PRO A 162 1.33 -6.96 -4.19
N PHE A 163 0.44 -6.53 -3.28
CA PHE A 163 0.27 -7.15 -1.96
C PHE A 163 -1.07 -7.85 -1.78
N SER A 164 -1.95 -7.78 -2.79
CA SER A 164 -3.34 -8.23 -2.69
C SER A 164 -3.50 -9.72 -2.37
N ALA A 165 -2.55 -10.56 -2.81
CA ALA A 165 -2.59 -12.00 -2.64
C ALA A 165 -1.79 -12.51 -1.41
N LEU A 166 -1.22 -11.62 -0.59
CA LEU A 166 -0.38 -11.99 0.55
C LEU A 166 -1.15 -12.00 1.87
N ASP A 167 -0.75 -12.91 2.76
CA ASP A 167 -1.17 -12.89 4.16
C ASP A 167 -0.65 -11.63 4.88
N PRO A 168 -1.28 -11.20 5.99
CA PRO A 168 -0.93 -9.93 6.65
C PRO A 168 0.54 -9.81 7.08
N ILE A 169 1.14 -10.90 7.59
CA ILE A 169 2.53 -10.88 8.09
C ILE A 169 3.51 -10.76 6.91
N SER A 170 3.32 -11.57 5.87
CA SER A 170 4.15 -11.49 4.66
C SER A 170 4.00 -10.14 3.96
N ARG A 171 2.79 -9.57 3.97
CA ARG A 171 2.48 -8.25 3.41
C ARG A 171 3.26 -7.15 4.12
N GLU A 172 3.16 -7.07 5.45
CA GLU A 172 3.85 -6.05 6.24
C GLU A 172 5.36 -6.11 6.03
N LYS A 173 5.94 -7.31 6.08
CA LYS A 173 7.37 -7.51 5.83
C LYS A 173 7.78 -7.07 4.42
N LEU A 174 6.97 -7.35 3.40
CA LEU A 174 7.28 -6.93 2.03
C LEU A 174 7.17 -5.42 1.84
N GLN A 175 6.25 -4.75 2.56
CA GLN A 175 6.18 -3.29 2.58
C GLN A 175 7.45 -2.69 3.17
N ASP A 176 7.93 -3.21 4.31
CA ASP A 176 9.15 -2.73 4.96
C ASP A 176 10.37 -2.96 4.07
N ASP A 177 10.46 -4.13 3.43
CA ASP A 177 11.50 -4.45 2.46
C ASP A 177 11.48 -3.46 1.27
N LEU A 178 10.29 -3.06 0.80
CA LEU A 178 10.14 -2.09 -0.29
C LEU A 178 10.52 -0.65 0.12
N ILE A 179 10.23 -0.25 1.36
CA ILE A 179 10.69 1.04 1.91
C ILE A 179 12.22 1.04 1.96
N ALA A 180 12.82 0.00 2.55
CA ALA A 180 14.27 -0.12 2.66
C ALA A 180 14.95 -0.18 1.28
N LEU A 181 14.32 -0.86 0.32
CA LEU A 181 14.74 -0.91 -1.07
C LEU A 181 14.69 0.48 -1.70
N GLN A 182 13.55 1.17 -1.64
CA GLN A 182 13.37 2.50 -2.22
C GLN A 182 14.37 3.51 -1.68
N GLN A 183 14.67 3.49 -0.37
CA GLN A 183 15.67 4.37 0.25
C GLN A 183 17.08 4.18 -0.32
N LYS A 184 17.42 2.94 -0.72
CA LYS A 184 18.71 2.59 -1.32
C LYS A 184 18.77 2.92 -2.82
N ILE A 185 17.73 2.55 -3.58
CA ILE A 185 17.76 2.63 -5.05
C ILE A 185 17.27 3.96 -5.61
N LYS A 186 16.46 4.71 -4.85
CA LYS A 186 15.87 6.01 -5.19
C LYS A 186 15.24 6.08 -6.59
N LYS A 187 14.60 4.99 -7.02
CA LYS A 187 13.85 4.93 -8.29
C LYS A 187 12.46 5.55 -8.12
N THR A 188 11.87 6.05 -9.21
CA THR A 188 10.46 6.47 -9.18
C THR A 188 9.56 5.23 -9.12
N ILE A 189 8.63 5.20 -8.17
CA ILE A 189 7.67 4.11 -8.02
C ILE A 189 6.27 4.65 -8.26
N VAL A 190 5.50 4.00 -9.13
CA VAL A 190 4.06 4.22 -9.29
C VAL A 190 3.35 2.98 -8.79
N PHE A 191 2.62 3.13 -7.69
CA PHE A 191 2.05 2.01 -6.95
C PHE A 191 0.53 2.13 -6.92
N VAL A 192 -0.17 1.07 -7.29
CA VAL A 192 -1.62 1.00 -7.25
C VAL A 192 -2.04 0.12 -6.08
N THR A 193 -2.96 0.63 -5.27
CA THR A 193 -3.59 -0.15 -4.20
C THR A 193 -5.02 0.30 -3.95
N HIS A 194 -5.80 -0.58 -3.34
CA HIS A 194 -7.11 -0.27 -2.77
C HIS A 194 -7.04 -0.11 -1.24
N ASP A 195 -5.89 -0.37 -0.63
CA ASP A 195 -5.64 -0.23 0.80
C ASP A 195 -5.03 1.15 1.10
N ILE A 196 -5.71 1.88 1.97
CA ILE A 196 -5.30 3.23 2.37
C ILE A 196 -4.12 3.17 3.33
N GLN A 197 -4.01 2.11 4.13
CA GLN A 197 -2.90 1.91 5.03
C GLN A 197 -1.58 1.82 4.28
N GLU A 198 -1.58 1.09 3.18
CA GLU A 198 -0.44 0.98 2.28
C GLU A 198 -0.05 2.32 1.70
N ALA A 199 -1.05 3.10 1.25
CA ALA A 199 -0.80 4.43 0.71
C ALA A 199 -0.22 5.39 1.77
N MET A 200 -0.75 5.37 2.99
CA MET A 200 -0.26 6.22 4.08
C MET A 200 1.15 5.83 4.53
N LYS A 201 1.47 4.54 4.54
CA LYS A 201 2.79 4.02 4.95
C LYS A 201 3.88 4.26 3.90
N LEU A 202 3.55 4.15 2.61
CA LEU A 202 4.55 4.09 1.53
C LEU A 202 4.70 5.38 0.72
N ALA A 203 3.64 6.18 0.60
CA ALA A 203 3.61 7.25 -0.38
C ALA A 203 4.36 8.51 0.06
N ASP A 204 5.13 9.09 -0.86
CA ASP A 204 5.49 10.50 -0.79
C ASP A 204 4.27 11.37 -1.18
N ARG A 205 3.54 10.94 -2.21
CA ARG A 205 2.30 11.57 -2.69
C ARG A 205 1.28 10.52 -3.09
N ILE A 206 0.04 10.78 -2.70
CA ILE A 206 -1.15 9.96 -2.96
C ILE A 206 -2.00 10.70 -3.99
N CYS A 207 -2.50 9.97 -4.98
CA CYS A 207 -3.51 10.42 -5.92
C CYS A 207 -4.78 9.60 -5.75
N LEU A 208 -5.82 10.21 -5.21
CA LEU A 208 -7.14 9.60 -5.07
C LEU A 208 -7.94 9.79 -6.36
N LEU A 209 -8.23 8.66 -7.01
CA LEU A 209 -9.04 8.59 -8.21
C LEU A 209 -10.49 8.22 -7.89
N ASN A 210 -11.44 8.88 -8.54
CA ASN A 210 -12.86 8.58 -8.46
C ASN A 210 -13.50 8.71 -9.85
N LYS A 211 -14.21 7.66 -10.28
CA LYS A 211 -14.90 7.63 -11.59
C LYS A 211 -14.05 8.13 -12.78
N GLY A 212 -12.75 7.84 -12.78
CA GLY A 212 -11.82 8.23 -13.85
C GLY A 212 -11.18 9.62 -13.71
N HIS A 213 -11.53 10.39 -12.67
CA HIS A 213 -10.99 11.72 -12.38
C HIS A 213 -10.09 11.73 -11.14
N VAL A 214 -9.24 12.73 -11.04
CA VAL A 214 -8.48 13.05 -9.83
C VAL A 214 -9.36 13.85 -8.87
N GLU A 215 -9.57 13.33 -7.67
CA GLU A 215 -10.23 14.08 -6.58
C GLU A 215 -9.20 14.93 -5.81
N GLN A 216 -8.06 14.33 -5.47
CA GLN A 216 -6.98 15.01 -4.77
C GLN A 216 -5.65 14.31 -5.03
N ILE A 217 -4.58 15.12 -5.18
CA ILE A 217 -3.20 14.65 -5.16
C ILE A 217 -2.46 15.44 -4.10
N ASP A 218 -1.98 14.77 -3.06
CA ASP A 218 -1.24 15.42 -1.99
C ASP A 218 -0.38 14.44 -1.20
N THR A 219 0.37 14.95 -0.21
CA THR A 219 1.07 14.13 0.77
C THR A 219 0.08 13.37 1.67
N PRO A 220 0.48 12.22 2.26
CA PRO A 220 -0.36 11.49 3.22
C PRO A 220 -0.96 12.39 4.31
N ASP A 221 -0.16 13.27 4.90
CA ASP A 221 -0.60 14.19 5.96
C ASP A 221 -1.70 15.16 5.47
N ASN A 222 -1.50 15.78 4.31
CA ASN A 222 -2.51 16.68 3.74
C ASN A 222 -3.78 15.97 3.27
N MET A 223 -3.69 14.70 2.85
CA MET A 223 -4.88 13.91 2.52
C MET A 223 -5.81 13.74 3.74
N VAL A 224 -5.24 13.67 4.94
CA VAL A 224 -5.98 13.55 6.21
C VAL A 224 -6.42 14.92 6.73
N ASN A 225 -5.49 15.87 6.80
CA ASN A 225 -5.70 17.15 7.48
C ASN A 225 -6.42 18.18 6.60
N HIS A 226 -6.30 18.07 5.28
CA HIS A 226 -6.82 19.03 4.30
C HIS A 226 -7.58 18.33 3.15
N PRO A 227 -8.64 17.54 3.43
CA PRO A 227 -9.43 16.90 2.38
C PRO A 227 -10.20 17.94 1.56
N LYS A 228 -10.07 17.91 0.23
CA LYS A 228 -10.71 18.86 -0.70
C LYS A 228 -12.21 18.64 -0.90
N SER A 229 -12.72 17.46 -0.55
CA SER A 229 -14.14 17.13 -0.67
C SER A 229 -14.55 16.14 0.42
N ASP A 230 -15.86 16.03 0.67
CA ASP A 230 -16.41 15.03 1.60
C ASP A 230 -16.08 13.61 1.15
N PHE A 231 -15.98 13.37 -0.16
CA PHE A 231 -15.53 12.09 -0.70
C PHE A 231 -14.09 11.77 -0.27
N VAL A 232 -13.16 12.73 -0.39
CA VAL A 232 -11.77 12.52 0.08
C VAL A 232 -11.76 12.27 1.59
N ARG A 233 -12.50 13.09 2.35
CA ARG A 233 -12.61 12.96 3.81
C ARG A 233 -13.16 11.59 4.21
N GLN A 234 -14.21 11.10 3.55
CA GLN A 234 -14.79 9.81 3.87
C GLN A 234 -13.85 8.67 3.47
N PHE A 235 -13.29 8.73 2.26
CA PHE A 235 -12.40 7.69 1.76
C PHE A 235 -11.19 7.54 2.69
N VAL A 236 -10.53 8.65 3.02
CA VAL A 236 -9.35 8.67 3.89
C VAL A 236 -9.73 8.47 5.37
N GLY A 237 -10.77 9.13 5.85
CA GLY A 237 -11.21 9.20 7.25
C GLY A 237 -11.72 7.87 7.80
N ASP A 238 -12.56 7.14 7.07
CA ASP A 238 -13.14 5.86 7.54
C ASP A 238 -12.08 4.78 7.78
N LYS A 239 -10.89 4.92 7.17
CA LYS A 239 -9.77 3.97 7.34
C LYS A 239 -8.57 4.57 8.08
N SER A 240 -8.36 5.88 8.05
CA SER A 240 -7.31 6.56 8.85
C SER A 240 -7.65 6.64 10.33
N LEU A 241 -8.94 6.62 10.70
CA LEU A 241 -9.35 6.47 12.11
C LEU A 241 -8.96 5.11 12.71
N LYS A 242 -8.62 4.12 11.87
CA LYS A 242 -8.01 2.84 12.31
C LYS A 242 -6.48 2.85 12.31
N ILE A 243 -5.86 3.93 11.83
CA ILE A 243 -4.43 4.19 12.03
C ILE A 243 -4.30 4.73 13.43
N GLU A 244 -4.05 3.83 14.38
CA GLU A 244 -3.22 4.13 15.55
C GLU A 244 -3.55 5.45 16.27
N LYS A 245 -4.82 5.78 16.45
CA LYS A 245 -5.16 6.44 17.70
C LYS A 245 -5.18 5.31 18.72
N ASP A 246 -4.18 5.32 19.60
CA ASP A 246 -4.39 4.92 20.98
C ASP A 246 -5.62 5.68 21.48
N VAL A 247 -6.81 5.18 21.15
CA VAL A 247 -8.06 5.69 21.68
C VAL A 247 -7.88 5.60 23.18
N LYS A 248 -7.86 6.76 23.82
CA LYS A 248 -7.67 6.85 25.25
C LYS A 248 -8.94 6.39 25.93
N LEU A 249 -8.81 5.77 27.10
CA LEU A 249 -9.95 5.36 27.90
C LEU A 249 -10.87 6.55 28.26
N SER A 250 -10.33 7.77 28.30
CA SER A 250 -11.11 9.01 28.45
C SER A 250 -12.16 9.22 27.36
N GLU A 251 -11.92 8.77 26.13
CA GLU A 251 -12.88 8.90 25.02
C GLU A 251 -14.04 7.89 25.16
N LEU A 252 -13.76 6.70 25.72
CA LEU A 252 -14.75 5.67 26.05
C LEU A 252 -15.70 6.08 27.18
N ILE A 253 -15.16 6.76 28.22
CA ILE A 253 -15.95 7.18 29.38
C ILE A 253 -17.07 8.16 28.98
N GLY A 254 -16.86 8.96 27.93
CA GLY A 254 -17.88 9.91 27.45
C GLY A 254 -19.07 9.27 26.72
N GLU A 255 -18.90 8.07 26.17
CA GLU A 255 -19.92 7.37 25.37
C GLU A 255 -20.67 6.29 26.17
N LEU A 256 -20.05 5.76 27.22
CA LEU A 256 -20.65 4.74 28.07
C LEU A 256 -21.34 5.38 29.28
N THR A 257 -22.61 5.04 29.52
CA THR A 257 -23.33 5.41 30.75
C THR A 257 -22.80 4.55 31.91
N ILE A 258 -21.60 4.85 32.39
CA ILE A 258 -20.98 4.10 33.49
C ILE A 258 -21.61 4.57 34.79
N ASN A 259 -22.40 3.69 35.42
CA ASN A 259 -22.99 3.95 36.73
C ASN A 259 -21.89 4.32 37.73
N GLU A 260 -21.97 5.52 38.29
CA GLU A 260 -21.25 5.86 39.51
C GLU A 260 -21.69 4.89 40.59
N GLN A 261 -20.71 4.23 41.23
CA GLN A 261 -20.85 3.27 42.33
C GLN A 261 -21.02 1.79 41.92
N GLU A 262 -19.88 1.10 41.87
CA GLU A 262 -19.53 0.08 42.86
C GLU A 262 -18.03 -0.24 42.71
N ALA A 263 -17.19 0.47 43.48
CA ALA A 263 -15.78 0.11 43.64
C ALA A 263 -15.69 -1.23 44.38
N THR A 264 -15.85 -2.32 43.62
CA THR A 264 -15.70 -3.68 44.10
C THR A 264 -14.21 -3.95 44.31
N LYS A 265 -13.81 -4.19 45.55
CA LYS A 265 -12.43 -4.52 45.93
C LYS A 265 -11.93 -5.71 45.09
N GLY A 266 -10.90 -5.49 44.27
CA GLY A 266 -10.16 -6.58 43.59
C GLY A 266 -9.91 -6.42 42.09
N TYR A 267 -10.50 -5.41 41.43
CA TYR A 267 -10.24 -5.16 40.00
C TYR A 267 -8.99 -4.30 39.76
N PRO A 268 -8.27 -4.53 38.64
CA PRO A 268 -7.10 -3.72 38.28
C PRO A 268 -7.51 -2.27 37.96
N ILE A 269 -6.66 -1.33 38.38
CA ILE A 269 -6.87 0.11 38.21
C ILE A 269 -5.99 0.61 37.06
N VAL A 270 -6.59 1.31 36.10
CA VAL A 270 -5.94 1.84 34.90
C VAL A 270 -6.23 3.32 34.77
N ASN A 271 -5.27 4.11 34.31
CA ASN A 271 -5.42 5.55 34.11
C ASN A 271 -6.29 5.86 32.88
N SER A 272 -7.16 6.88 32.92
CA SER A 272 -8.00 7.32 31.80
C SER A 272 -7.19 7.72 30.54
N ASN A 273 -5.92 8.09 30.70
CA ASN A 273 -5.01 8.39 29.59
C ASN A 273 -4.40 7.15 28.92
N ALA A 274 -4.58 5.95 29.48
CA ALA A 274 -4.06 4.73 28.90
C ALA A 274 -4.80 4.38 27.61
N SER A 275 -4.13 3.64 26.73
CA SER A 275 -4.69 3.13 25.49
C SER A 275 -5.64 1.97 25.76
N ILE A 276 -6.73 1.85 25.00
CA ILE A 276 -7.61 0.66 25.01
C ILE A 276 -6.81 -0.65 24.85
N LYS A 277 -5.73 -0.64 24.06
CA LYS A 277 -4.92 -1.86 23.89
C LYS A 277 -4.32 -2.39 25.19
N SER A 278 -3.98 -1.49 26.11
CA SER A 278 -3.35 -1.85 27.39
C SER A 278 -4.31 -2.66 28.28
N ILE A 279 -5.62 -2.40 28.18
CA ILE A 279 -6.62 -3.01 29.07
C ILE A 279 -7.15 -4.36 28.58
N TYR A 280 -6.81 -4.80 27.36
CA TYR A 280 -7.27 -6.10 26.87
C TYR A 280 -6.73 -7.26 27.70
N SER A 281 -5.48 -7.16 28.17
CA SER A 281 -4.88 -8.17 29.03
C SER A 281 -5.56 -8.24 30.41
N ASP A 282 -5.96 -7.08 30.95
CA ASP A 282 -6.69 -7.00 32.21
C ASP A 282 -8.10 -7.54 32.08
N LEU A 283 -8.82 -7.16 31.02
CA LEU A 283 -10.18 -7.65 30.73
C LEU A 283 -10.23 -9.12 30.32
N ALA A 284 -9.13 -9.69 29.81
CA ALA A 284 -9.05 -11.13 29.56
C ALA A 284 -9.04 -11.94 30.86
N ASN A 285 -8.48 -11.37 31.93
CA ASN A 285 -8.29 -12.05 33.21
C ASN A 285 -9.31 -11.63 34.29
N HIS A 286 -9.96 -10.48 34.12
CA HIS A 286 -10.91 -9.90 35.07
C HIS A 286 -12.20 -9.48 34.36
N ASP A 287 -13.34 -9.60 35.05
CA ASP A 287 -14.65 -9.28 34.46
C ASP A 287 -14.89 -7.77 34.34
N ALA A 288 -14.12 -6.95 35.06
CA ALA A 288 -14.12 -5.50 34.98
C ALA A 288 -12.74 -4.91 35.30
N ILE A 289 -12.58 -3.65 34.94
CA ILE A 289 -11.44 -2.80 35.34
C ILE A 289 -11.96 -1.49 35.92
N ILE A 290 -11.14 -0.84 36.74
CA ILE A 290 -11.44 0.50 37.27
C ILE A 290 -10.60 1.50 36.49
N ILE A 291 -11.26 2.43 35.80
CA ILE A 291 -10.60 3.54 35.12
C ILE A 291 -10.58 4.74 36.07
N ASN A 292 -9.38 5.19 36.43
CA ASN A 292 -9.17 6.39 37.23
C ASN A 292 -9.00 7.59 36.31
N ASP A 293 -9.90 8.56 36.38
CA ASP A 293 -9.77 9.82 35.66
C ASP A 293 -9.14 10.89 36.55
N ASP A 294 -7.85 11.15 36.34
CA ASP A 294 -7.09 12.13 37.11
C ASP A 294 -7.60 13.58 36.90
N SER A 295 -8.33 13.84 35.81
CA SER A 295 -8.83 15.18 35.47
C SER A 295 -10.09 15.58 36.24
N THR A 296 -10.93 14.60 36.56
CA THR A 296 -12.22 14.77 37.25
C THR A 296 -12.21 14.17 38.66
N ALA A 297 -11.14 13.45 39.02
CA ALA A 297 -11.00 12.69 40.27
C ALA A 297 -12.11 11.66 40.47
N THR A 298 -12.70 11.15 39.38
CA THR A 298 -13.73 10.11 39.40
C THR A 298 -13.17 8.74 39.03
N GLN A 299 -13.83 7.70 39.52
CA GLN A 299 -13.54 6.32 39.17
C GLN A 299 -14.72 5.71 38.41
N HIS A 300 -14.42 5.11 37.27
CA HIS A 300 -15.39 4.47 36.40
C HIS A 300 -15.12 2.96 36.36
N VAL A 301 -16.16 2.14 36.44
CA VAL A 301 -16.03 0.68 36.29
C VAL A 301 -16.39 0.30 34.86
N LEU A 302 -15.43 -0.24 34.12
CA LEU A 302 -15.65 -0.73 32.77
C LEU A 302 -15.72 -2.26 32.80
N LYS A 303 -16.90 -2.83 32.53
CA LYS A 303 -17.05 -4.29 32.43
C LYS A 303 -16.65 -4.78 31.05
N ARG A 304 -16.27 -6.06 31.00
CA ARG A 304 -15.97 -6.76 29.74
C ARG A 304 -17.15 -6.69 28.75
N GLU A 305 -18.37 -6.79 29.23
CA GLU A 305 -19.59 -6.72 28.41
C GLU A 305 -19.77 -5.34 27.75
N ASP A 306 -19.49 -4.26 28.48
CA ASP A 306 -19.58 -2.89 27.97
C ASP A 306 -18.59 -2.67 26.81
N MET A 307 -17.38 -3.24 26.94
CA MET A 307 -16.38 -3.22 25.87
C MET A 307 -16.81 -4.04 24.65
N PHE A 308 -17.43 -5.21 24.84
CA PHE A 308 -17.95 -5.97 23.71
C PHE A 308 -19.12 -5.27 23.03
N LYS A 309 -19.96 -4.56 23.77
CA LYS A 309 -21.05 -3.74 23.22
C LYS A 309 -20.49 -2.57 22.42
N TYR A 310 -19.54 -1.82 22.97
CA TYR A 310 -18.82 -0.75 22.28
C TYR A 310 -18.18 -1.25 20.99
N LEU A 311 -17.44 -2.36 21.05
CA LEU A 311 -16.85 -2.98 19.87
C LEU A 311 -17.93 -3.44 18.89
N SER A 312 -19.03 -4.03 19.33
CA SER A 312 -20.11 -4.46 18.43
C SER A 312 -20.73 -3.27 17.67
N GLU A 313 -20.94 -2.15 18.34
CA GLU A 313 -21.52 -0.93 17.74
C GLU A 313 -20.52 -0.20 16.82
N HIS A 314 -19.22 -0.25 17.13
CA HIS A 314 -18.18 0.49 16.41
C HIS A 314 -17.31 -0.36 15.45
N THR A 315 -17.35 -1.69 15.54
CA THR A 315 -16.71 -2.63 14.60
C THR A 315 -17.71 -3.43 13.75
N GLY A 316 -19.01 -3.36 14.05
CA GLY A 316 -20.09 -4.04 13.31
C GLY A 316 -20.40 -3.51 11.90
N GLY A 317 -19.70 -2.49 11.42
CA GLY A 317 -19.88 -1.91 10.08
C GLY A 317 -19.19 -2.65 8.92
N SER A 318 -18.82 -3.93 9.09
CA SER A 318 -18.26 -4.77 8.00
C SER A 318 -19.16 -5.98 7.73
N GLN A 319 -20.40 -5.71 7.33
CA GLN A 319 -21.20 -6.67 6.58
C GLN A 319 -21.90 -5.99 5.40
N ARG A 320 -21.18 -5.88 4.29
CA ARG A 320 -21.56 -6.30 2.92
C ARG A 320 -20.71 -5.59 1.87
#